data_AF-A0A2A2Q3V3-F1
#
_entry.id   AF-A0A2A2Q3V3-F1
#
_cell.length_a   1.000
_cell.length_b   1.000
_cell.length_c   1.000
_cell.angle_alpha   90.00
_cell.angle_beta   90.00
_cell.angle_gamma   90.00
#
_symmetry.space_group_name_H-M   'P 1'
#
loop_
_entity.id
_entity.type
_entity.pdbx_description
1 polymer ?
#
loop_
_entity_poly.entity_id
_entity_poly.type
_entity_poly.pdbx_seq_one_letter_code
_entity_poly.pdbx_strand_id
1 'polypeptide(L)' 'MVRDDMDTTTKKVDEFPEWVREKTATAQFGIGRQTLRRLRTEGKIRAVSLREPGCKRGIALYCPESIRAFIAKMEGAAL' A
#
# COMPACT_ATOMS: atom_id res chain seq x y z
N MET A 1 -39.55 12.35 -26.15
CA MET A 1 -38.88 11.82 -24.94
C MET A 1 -37.93 10.73 -25.41
N VAL A 2 -36.67 11.08 -25.65
CA VAL A 2 -35.62 10.10 -25.97
C VAL A 2 -35.08 9.61 -24.63
N ARG A 3 -35.02 8.30 -24.44
CA ARG A 3 -34.42 7.67 -23.26
C ARG A 3 -32.94 7.47 -23.58
N ASP A 4 -32.07 8.22 -22.93
CA ASP A 4 -30.64 7.97 -22.96
C ASP A 4 -30.34 6.76 -22.08
N ASP A 5 -30.08 5.62 -22.72
CA ASP A 5 -29.55 4.39 -22.12
C ASP A 5 -28.16 4.67 -21.52
N MET A 6 -28.12 4.82 -20.19
CA MET A 6 -26.88 4.98 -19.42
C MET A 6 -26.22 3.60 -19.24
N ASP A 7 -25.30 3.26 -20.14
CA ASP A 7 -24.42 2.09 -20.02
C ASP A 7 -23.55 2.22 -18.76
N THR A 8 -23.91 1.47 -17.72
CA THR A 8 -23.17 1.43 -16.46
C THR A 8 -22.29 0.19 -16.45
N THR A 9 -21.34 0.11 -17.37
CA THR A 9 -20.28 -0.90 -17.31
C THR A 9 -19.43 -0.64 -16.06
N THR A 10 -19.77 -1.33 -14.97
CA THR A 10 -18.98 -1.37 -13.74
C THR A 10 -17.71 -2.15 -14.01
N LYS A 11 -16.62 -1.43 -14.31
CA LYS A 11 -15.27 -1.98 -14.35
C LYS A 11 -14.93 -2.52 -12.96
N LYS A 12 -14.86 -3.84 -12.80
CA LYS A 12 -14.18 -4.47 -11.66
C LYS A 12 -12.70 -4.07 -11.73
N VAL A 13 -12.30 -3.10 -10.91
CA VAL A 13 -10.89 -2.79 -10.69
C VAL A 13 -10.41 -3.81 -9.66
N ASP A 14 -10.02 -5.00 -10.12
CA ASP A 14 -9.26 -5.99 -9.33
C ASP A 14 -7.81 -5.53 -9.13
N GLU A 15 -7.61 -4.24 -8.84
CA GLU A 15 -6.30 -3.64 -8.71
C GLU A 15 -6.18 -3.07 -7.30
N PHE A 16 -5.53 -3.85 -6.42
CA PHE A 16 -5.08 -3.32 -5.14
C PHE A 16 -4.31 -2.02 -5.40
N PRO A 17 -4.62 -0.92 -4.69
CA PRO A 17 -3.97 0.36 -4.95
C PRO A 17 -2.45 0.23 -4.78
N GLU A 18 -1.70 0.81 -5.71
CA GLU A 18 -0.22 0.79 -5.72
C GLU A 18 0.38 1.28 -4.38
N TRP A 19 -0.35 2.16 -3.70
CA TRP A 19 0.05 2.75 -2.42
C TRP A 19 -1.07 2.62 -1.39
N VAL A 20 -0.74 2.06 -0.24
CA VAL A 20 -1.67 1.89 0.88
C VAL A 20 -1.22 2.65 2.12
N ARG A 21 -2.19 3.07 2.95
CA ARG A 21 -1.91 3.66 4.26
C ARG A 21 -1.48 2.60 5.27
N GLU A 22 -0.81 3.06 6.33
CA GLU A 22 -0.34 2.21 7.45
C GLU A 22 -1.42 1.26 7.98
N LYS A 23 -2.65 1.75 8.22
CA LYS A 23 -3.76 0.92 8.71
C LYS A 23 -4.14 -0.20 7.74
N THR A 24 -4.21 0.11 6.45
CA THR A 24 -4.54 -0.86 5.39
C THR A 24 -3.42 -1.88 5.23
N ALA A 25 -2.16 -1.45 5.24
CA ALA A 25 -1.00 -2.36 5.19
C ALA A 25 -0.98 -3.31 6.38
N THR A 26 -1.25 -2.81 7.60
CA THR A 26 -1.35 -3.67 8.80
C THR A 26 -2.50 -4.67 8.69
N ALA A 27 -3.68 -4.25 8.22
CA ALA A 27 -4.82 -5.14 8.04
C ALA A 27 -4.56 -6.21 6.96
N GLN A 28 -3.89 -5.84 5.87
CA GLN A 28 -3.66 -6.73 4.73
C GLN A 28 -2.57 -7.78 4.98
N PHE A 29 -1.49 -7.41 5.68
CA PHE A 29 -0.30 -8.27 5.83
C PHE A 29 -0.11 -8.81 7.25
N GLY A 30 -0.95 -8.41 8.21
CA GLY A 30 -0.78 -8.79 9.62
C GLY A 30 0.46 -8.17 10.28
N ILE A 31 1.12 -7.21 9.63
CA ILE A 31 2.34 -6.57 10.14
C ILE A 31 1.98 -5.36 11.01
N GLY A 32 2.42 -5.37 12.26
CA GLY A 32 2.22 -4.26 13.19
C GLY A 32 2.84 -2.94 12.72
N ARG A 33 2.22 -1.83 13.13
CA ARG A 33 2.67 -0.45 12.81
C ARG A 33 4.15 -0.19 13.08
N GLN A 34 4.64 -0.60 14.26
CA GLN A 34 6.03 -0.36 14.63
C GLN A 34 6.99 -1.11 13.70
N THR A 35 6.64 -2.34 13.33
CA THR A 35 7.41 -3.14 12.37
C THR A 35 7.42 -2.51 10.99
N LEU A 36 6.26 -2.06 10.46
CA LEU A 36 6.22 -1.33 9.18
C LEU A 36 7.08 -0.07 9.18
N ARG A 37 7.06 0.69 10.29
CA ARG A 37 7.93 1.87 10.45
C ARG A 37 9.39 1.49 10.46
N ARG A 38 9.76 0.42 11.18
CA ARG A 38 11.13 -0.09 11.23
C ARG A 38 11.60 -0.53 9.84
N LEU A 39 10.83 -1.37 9.15
CA LEU A 39 11.16 -1.87 7.81
C LEU A 39 11.34 -0.73 6.80
N ARG A 40 10.49 0.31 6.87
CA ARG A 40 10.65 1.52 6.08
C ARG A 40 11.95 2.24 6.40
N THR A 41 12.21 2.52 7.68
CA THR A 41 13.41 3.26 8.11
C THR A 41 14.69 2.49 7.76
N GLU A 42 14.65 1.16 7.80
CA GLU A 42 15.74 0.26 7.39
C GLU A 42 15.85 0.11 5.86
N GLY A 43 14.97 0.71 5.07
CA GLY A 43 14.98 0.61 3.60
C GLY A 43 14.61 -0.78 3.06
N LYS A 44 14.02 -1.66 3.87
CA LYS A 44 13.66 -3.03 3.49
C LYS A 44 12.37 -3.11 2.67
N ILE A 45 11.54 -2.08 2.73
CA ILE A 45 10.30 -1.95 1.95
C ILE A 45 10.18 -0.54 1.36
N ARG A 46 9.58 -0.45 0.18
CA ARG A 46 9.31 0.82 -0.51
C ARG A 46 8.17 1.57 0.19
N ALA A 47 8.43 2.83 0.55
CA ALA A 47 7.45 3.73 1.12
C ALA A 47 7.70 5.17 0.64
N VAL A 48 6.63 5.96 0.58
CA VAL A 48 6.67 7.39 0.27
C VAL A 48 6.10 8.17 1.44
N SER A 49 6.69 9.34 1.72
CA SER A 49 6.14 10.30 2.67
C SER A 49 5.54 11.48 1.92
N LEU A 50 4.22 11.56 1.88
CA LEU A 50 3.51 12.73 1.38
C LEU A 50 3.55 13.81 2.46
N ARG A 51 4.36 14.84 2.24
CA ARG A 51 4.50 15.99 3.13
C ARG A 51 4.45 17.25 2.31
N GLU A 52 3.50 18.13 2.62
CA GLU A 52 3.46 19.47 2.04
C GLU A 52 4.59 20.35 2.59
N PRO A 53 5.16 21.25 1.79
CA PRO A 53 6.14 22.22 2.26
C PRO A 53 5.62 23.00 3.48
N GLY A 54 6.43 23.07 4.55
CA GLY A 54 6.05 23.75 5.80
C GLY A 54 5.33 22.87 6.84
N CYS A 55 4.85 21.68 6.47
CA CYS A 55 4.22 20.76 7.43
C CYS A 55 5.24 19.95 8.22
N LYS A 56 5.09 19.93 9.55
CA LYS A 56 5.94 19.12 10.46
C LYS A 56 5.67 17.61 10.36
N ARG A 57 4.49 17.22 9.86
CA ARG A 57 4.03 15.83 9.75
C ARG A 57 3.59 15.55 8.32
N GLY A 58 3.79 14.32 7.87
CA GLY A 58 3.33 13.83 6.57
C GLY A 58 2.66 12.47 6.70
N ILE A 59 2.03 12.04 5.62
CA ILE A 59 1.37 10.73 5.53
C ILE A 59 2.36 9.75 4.91
N ALA A 60 2.59 8.63 5.61
CA ALA A 60 3.37 7.52 5.06
C ALA A 60 2.47 6.59 4.25
N LEU A 61 2.85 6.36 3.00
CA LEU A 61 2.26 5.37 2.11
C LEU A 61 3.26 4.25 1.88
N TYR A 62 2.74 3.03 1.75
CA TYR A 62 3.52 1.80 1.62
C TYR A 62 3.14 1.10 0.32
N CYS A 63 4.13 0.53 -0.37
CA CYS A 63 3.90 -0.25 -1.58
C CYS A 63 3.58 -1.71 -1.20
N PRO A 64 2.38 -2.24 -1.49
CA PRO A 64 2.00 -3.61 -1.17
C PRO A 64 2.94 -4.66 -1.76
N GLU A 65 3.40 -4.47 -3.01
CA GLU A 65 4.28 -5.42 -3.69
C GLU A 65 5.64 -5.54 -3.00
N SER A 66 6.21 -4.42 -2.56
CA SER A 66 7.48 -4.43 -1.84
C SER A 66 7.36 -5.13 -0.48
N ILE A 67 6.22 -5.01 0.20
CA ILE A 67 5.94 -5.76 1.44
C ILE A 67 5.82 -7.25 1.14
N ARG A 68 5.10 -7.65 0.08
CA ARG A 68 5.00 -9.07 -0.35
C ARG A 68 6.36 -9.66 -0.67
N ALA A 69 7.19 -8.95 -1.44
CA ALA A 69 8.55 -9.38 -1.78
C ALA A 69 9.41 -9.55 -0.52
N PHE A 70 9.28 -8.65 0.45
CA PHE A 70 9.96 -8.78 1.74
C PHE A 70 9.51 -10.03 2.51
N ILE A 71 8.20 -10.29 2.59
CA ILE A 71 7.65 -11.48 3.26
C ILE A 71 8.15 -12.75 2.56
N ALA A 72 8.06 -12.82 1.23
CA ALA A 72 8.53 -13.98 0.46
C ALA A 72 10.04 -14.23 0.67
N LYS A 73 10.85 -13.19 0.70
CA LYS A 73 12.29 -13.30 1.03
C LYS A 73 12.52 -13.87 2.43
N MET A 74 11.69 -13.51 3.40
CA MET A 74 11.81 -13.99 4.78
C MET A 74 11.25 -15.41 4.97
N GLU A 75 10.25 -15.80 4.18
CA GLU A 75 9.72 -17.16 4.12
C GLU A 75 10.79 -18.12 3.56
N GLY A 76 11.52 -17.67 2.55
CA GLY A 76 12.76 -18.29 2.10
C GLY A 76 12.79 -18.60 0.58
N ALA A 77 13.87 -18.40 -0.18
CA ALA A 77 15.28 -18.26 0.20
C ALA A 77 15.76 -19.25 1.30
N ALA A 78 14.93 -20.23 1.63
CA ALA A 78 15.12 -21.36 2.54
C ALA A 78 14.49 -22.58 1.86
N LEU A 79 14.91 -22.83 0.63
CA LEU A 79 14.76 -24.07 -0.12
C LEU A 79 16.05 -24.25 -0.93
#